data_AF-A0A060CIT7-F1
#
_entry.id   AF-A0A060CIT7-F1
#
_cell.length_a   1.000
_cell.length_b   1.000
_cell.length_c   1.000
_cell.angle_alpha   90.00
_cell.angle_beta   90.00
_cell.angle_gamma   90.00
#
_symmetry.space_group_name_H-M   'P 1'
#
loop_
_entity.id
_entity.type
_entity.pdbx_description
1 polymer ?
#
loop_
_entity_poly.entity_id
_entity_poly.type
_entity_poly.pdbx_seq_one_letter_code
_entity_poly.pdbx_strand_id
1 'polypeptide(L)'
;MYALAICFGLLEPGDVTWAADRLAELAAERDYRVTTGFAGTPFVTWALSEHGHADVAYRLLLERECPSWLYPITMGATTIWERWDSMLPDGTINPGEMTSF
;
A
#
# COMPACT_ATOMS: atom_id res chain seq x y z
N MET A 1 9.78 4.14 -1.40
CA MET A 1 10.46 4.94 -2.45
C MET A 1 10.69 4.16 -3.75
N TYR A 2 10.79 2.82 -3.73
CA TYR A 2 10.99 1.99 -4.93
C TYR A 2 9.88 2.08 -5.99
N ALA A 3 8.61 2.04 -5.59
CA ALA A 3 7.49 2.00 -6.55
C ALA A 3 7.51 3.16 -7.57
N LEU A 4 7.80 4.39 -7.13
CA LEU A 4 7.90 5.55 -8.02
C LEU A 4 9.10 5.47 -8.96
N ALA A 5 10.26 5.06 -8.43
CA ALA A 5 11.48 4.94 -9.23
C ALA A 5 11.33 3.88 -10.33
N ILE A 6 10.66 2.77 -10.02
CA ILE A 6 10.31 1.71 -10.98
C ILE A 6 9.31 2.23 -12.01
N CYS A 7 8.14 2.72 -11.57
CA CYS A 7 7.06 3.11 -12.48
C CYS A 7 7.41 4.29 -13.40
N PHE A 8 8.31 5.18 -12.98
CA PHE A 8 8.72 6.33 -13.78
C PHE A 8 10.04 6.11 -14.52
N GLY A 9 10.62 4.90 -14.48
CA GLY A 9 11.83 4.57 -15.23
C GLY A 9 13.05 5.39 -14.78
N LEU A 10 13.18 5.66 -13.47
CA LEU A 10 14.26 6.46 -12.91
C LEU A 10 15.52 5.64 -12.57
N LEU A 11 15.42 4.31 -12.67
CA LEU A 11 16.50 3.38 -12.36
C LEU A 11 17.25 2.99 -13.64
N GLU A 12 18.53 2.63 -13.49
CA GLU A 12 19.25 1.96 -14.56
C GLU A 12 18.59 0.60 -14.87
N PRO A 13 18.58 0.13 -16.13
CA PRO A 13 17.89 -1.11 -16.50
C PRO A 13 18.33 -2.34 -15.67
N GLY A 14 19.58 -2.38 -15.21
CA GLY A 14 20.10 -3.46 -14.37
C GLY A 14 19.57 -3.48 -12.94
N ASP A 15 19.10 -2.33 -12.43
CA ASP A 15 18.70 -2.17 -11.02
C ASP A 15 17.20 -2.36 -10.80
N VAL A 16 16.39 -2.37 -11.86
CA VAL A 16 14.92 -2.45 -11.77
C VAL A 16 14.47 -3.72 -11.05
N THR A 17 15.05 -4.87 -11.41
CA THR A 17 14.68 -6.16 -10.80
C THR A 17 15.02 -6.17 -9.31
N TRP A 18 16.23 -5.75 -8.95
CA TRP A 18 16.65 -5.65 -7.54
C TRP A 18 15.74 -4.71 -6.73
N ALA A 19 15.36 -3.57 -7.30
CA ALA A 19 14.46 -2.63 -6.65
C ALA A 19 13.05 -3.21 -6.44
N ALA A 20 12.55 -3.99 -7.40
CA ALA A 20 11.26 -4.67 -7.30
C ALA A 20 11.30 -5.79 -6.25
N ASP A 21 12.36 -6.59 -6.24
CA ASP A 21 12.58 -7.63 -5.22
C ASP A 21 12.62 -7.01 -3.83
N ARG A 22 13.39 -5.91 -3.67
CA ARG A 22 13.46 -5.22 -2.38
C ARG A 22 12.11 -4.61 -1.96
N LEU A 23 11.32 -4.13 -2.91
CA LEU A 23 9.96 -3.66 -2.64
C LEU A 23 9.06 -4.80 -2.13
N ALA A 24 9.17 -5.99 -2.73
CA ALA A 24 8.40 -7.16 -2.32
C ALA A 24 8.80 -7.65 -0.92
N GLU A 25 10.10 -7.69 -0.62
CA GLU A 25 10.62 -8.01 0.71
C GLU A 25 10.09 -7.04 1.77
N LEU A 26 10.15 -5.74 1.49
CA LEU A 26 9.66 -4.71 2.43
C LEU A 26 8.16 -4.82 2.70
N ALA A 27 7.36 -5.23 1.69
CA ALA A 27 5.95 -5.52 1.90
C ALA A 27 5.76 -6.73 2.81
N ALA A 28 6.53 -7.81 2.61
CA ALA A 28 6.49 -9.00 3.46
C ALA A 28 6.93 -8.71 4.90
N GLU A 29 7.99 -7.93 5.10
CA GLU A 29 8.47 -7.47 6.42
C GLU A 29 7.46 -6.57 7.17
N ARG A 30 6.37 -6.16 6.52
CA ARG A 30 5.31 -5.33 7.10
C ARG A 30 3.96 -6.04 7.11
N ASP A 31 3.98 -7.37 7.09
CA ASP A 31 2.79 -8.21 7.09
C ASP A 31 1.82 -7.84 5.95
N TYR A 32 2.35 -7.37 4.82
CA TYR A 32 1.57 -6.93 3.66
C TYR A 32 0.59 -5.79 3.97
N ARG A 33 0.88 -5.00 5.00
CA ARG A 33 0.14 -3.76 5.28
C ARG A 33 0.68 -2.60 4.45
N VAL A 34 -0.21 -1.69 4.06
CA VAL A 34 0.14 -0.56 3.20
C VAL A 34 0.96 0.46 3.98
N THR A 35 2.18 0.74 3.51
CA THR A 35 3.08 1.75 4.12
C THR A 35 3.18 3.03 3.30
N THR A 36 2.49 3.11 2.16
CA THR A 36 2.53 4.25 1.26
C THR A 36 1.45 5.29 1.58
N GLY A 37 1.81 6.56 1.43
CA GLY A 37 0.86 7.68 1.35
C GLY A 37 0.43 7.96 -0.09
N PHE A 38 -0.16 9.14 -0.31
CA PHE A 38 -0.83 9.52 -1.57
C PHE A 38 0.05 9.35 -2.82
N ALA A 39 1.33 9.69 -2.73
CA ALA A 39 2.23 9.58 -3.87
C ALA A 39 2.56 8.12 -4.23
N GLY A 40 2.57 7.19 -3.28
CA GLY A 40 3.04 5.81 -3.52
C GLY A 40 1.91 4.81 -3.77
N THR A 41 0.77 4.98 -3.11
CA THR A 41 -0.38 4.05 -3.17
C THR A 41 -0.88 3.77 -4.59
N PRO A 42 -0.95 4.75 -5.51
CA PRO A 42 -1.37 4.48 -6.89
C PRO A 42 -0.42 3.56 -7.68
N PHE A 43 0.82 3.38 -7.23
CA PHE A 43 1.87 2.72 -8.00
C PHE A 43 2.40 1.43 -7.37
N VAL A 44 2.21 1.21 -6.08
CA VAL A 44 2.87 0.09 -5.36
C VAL A 44 2.48 -1.28 -5.91
N THR A 45 1.20 -1.52 -6.18
CA THR A 45 0.73 -2.80 -6.74
C THR A 45 1.15 -2.97 -8.19
N TRP A 46 1.25 -1.88 -8.95
CA TRP A 46 1.72 -1.89 -10.34
C TRP A 46 3.21 -2.22 -10.43
N ALA A 47 4.03 -1.55 -9.60
CA ALA A 47 5.46 -1.79 -9.52
C ALA A 47 5.77 -3.26 -9.18
N LEU A 48 5.00 -3.87 -8.27
CA LEU A 48 5.14 -5.28 -7.92
C LEU A 48 4.66 -6.21 -9.04
N SER A 49 3.45 -6.00 -9.57
CA SER A 49 2.83 -6.93 -10.52
C SER A 49 3.56 -7.01 -11.86
N GLU A 50 4.03 -5.87 -12.38
CA GLU A 50 4.76 -5.81 -13.65
C GLU A 50 6.18 -6.43 -13.56
N HIS A 51 6.69 -6.64 -12.35
CA HIS A 51 8.07 -7.09 -12.12
C HIS A 51 8.14 -8.43 -11.37
N GLY A 52 7.15 -9.29 -11.57
CA GLY A 52 7.19 -10.70 -11.12
C GLY A 52 6.65 -10.96 -9.71
N HIS A 53 6.16 -9.93 -9.01
CA HIS A 53 5.68 -10.02 -7.61
C HIS A 53 4.16 -9.82 -7.51
N ALA A 54 3.41 -10.37 -8.47
CA ALA A 54 1.95 -10.27 -8.50
C ALA A 54 1.30 -10.91 -7.28
N ASP A 55 1.86 -12.00 -6.75
CA ASP A 55 1.42 -12.65 -5.52
C ASP A 55 1.51 -11.70 -4.31
N VAL A 56 2.62 -10.96 -4.18
CA VAL A 56 2.81 -9.95 -3.12
C VAL A 56 1.82 -8.80 -3.30
N ALA A 57 1.58 -8.35 -4.53
CA ALA A 57 0.58 -7.34 -4.83
C ALA A 57 -0.84 -7.78 -4.42
N TYR A 58 -1.21 -9.04 -4.67
CA TYR A 58 -2.48 -9.60 -4.22
C TYR A 58 -2.56 -9.71 -2.70
N ARG A 59 -1.47 -10.08 -2.02
CA ARG A 59 -1.45 -10.12 -0.55
C ARG A 59 -1.64 -8.73 0.06
N LEU A 60 -1.01 -7.70 -0.49
CA LEU A 60 -1.24 -6.30 -0.12
C LEU A 60 -2.70 -5.88 -0.33
N LEU A 61 -3.29 -6.24 -1.47
CA LEU A 61 -4.68 -5.91 -1.80
C LEU A 61 -5.69 -6.63 -0.89
N LEU A 62 -5.39 -7.86 -0.48
CA LEU A 62 -6.28 -8.72 0.30
C LEU A 62 -6.06 -8.62 1.82
N GLU A 63 -5.05 -7.88 2.27
CA GLU A 63 -4.84 -7.58 3.69
C GLU A 63 -6.05 -6.84 4.27
N ARG A 64 -6.44 -7.19 5.50
CA ARG A 64 -7.69 -6.75 6.13
C ARG A 64 -7.46 -5.93 7.40
N GLU A 65 -6.27 -5.96 7.97
CA GLU A 65 -5.93 -5.19 9.16
C GLU A 65 -5.44 -3.78 8.79
N CYS A 66 -5.54 -2.84 9.74
CA CYS A 66 -5.08 -1.48 9.54
C CYS A 66 -3.54 -1.41 9.55
N PRO A 67 -2.89 -0.73 8.57
CA PRO A 67 -3.45 -0.09 7.38
C PRO A 67 -3.56 -1.02 6.15
N SER A 68 -4.72 -1.04 5.47
CA SER A 68 -4.95 -1.77 4.22
C SER A 68 -6.16 -1.25 3.44
N TRP A 69 -6.33 -1.67 2.17
CA TRP A 69 -7.52 -1.33 1.37
C TRP A 69 -8.80 -1.98 1.89
N LEU A 70 -8.74 -3.21 2.38
CA LEU A 70 -9.94 -3.90 2.87
C LEU A 70 -10.28 -3.54 4.31
N TYR A 71 -9.35 -2.97 5.09
CA TYR A 71 -9.63 -2.54 6.46
C TYR A 71 -10.86 -1.61 6.55
N PRO A 72 -10.96 -0.50 5.79
CA PRO A 72 -12.18 0.32 5.76
C PRO A 72 -13.44 -0.48 5.46
N ILE A 73 -13.38 -1.44 4.53
CA ILE A 73 -14.51 -2.30 4.17
C ILE A 73 -14.92 -3.20 5.35
N THR A 74 -13.94 -3.76 6.08
CA THR A 74 -14.21 -4.55 7.30
C THR A 74 -14.85 -3.71 8.41
N MET A 75 -14.63 -2.39 8.39
CA MET A 75 -15.24 -1.41 9.31
C MET A 75 -16.55 -0.82 8.76
N GLY A 76 -17.07 -1.31 7.62
CA GLY A 76 -18.36 -0.89 7.06
C GLY A 76 -18.32 0.30 6.10
N ALA A 77 -17.13 0.68 5.60
CA ALA A 77 -17.00 1.75 4.63
C ALA A 77 -17.76 1.46 3.31
N THR A 78 -18.40 2.49 2.76
CA THR A 78 -19.00 2.48 1.41
C THR A 78 -18.26 3.42 0.44
N THR A 79 -17.19 4.06 0.91
CA THR A 79 -16.34 5.04 0.22
C THR A 79 -14.88 4.83 0.63
N ILE A 80 -13.94 5.45 -0.10
CA ILE A 80 -12.53 5.46 0.27
C ILE A 80 -12.27 6.61 1.25
N TRP A 81 -11.65 6.29 2.37
CA TRP A 81 -11.33 7.26 3.41
C TRP A 81 -10.08 8.06 3.06
N GLU A 82 -9.98 9.26 3.63
CA GLU A 82 -8.78 10.09 3.49
C GLU A 82 -7.55 9.44 4.11
N ARG A 83 -7.72 8.78 5.27
CA ARG A 83 -6.66 8.09 5.99
C ARG A 83 -6.94 6.60 6.01
N TRP A 84 -5.88 5.80 5.99
CA TRP A 84 -5.98 4.35 6.22
C TRP A 84 -6.64 4.04 7.57
N ASP A 85 -6.46 4.93 8.54
CA ASP A 85 -6.94 4.84 9.91
C ASP A 85 -7.93 5.97 10.25
N SER A 86 -8.75 6.45 9.29
CA SER A 86 -9.81 7.46 9.57
C SER A 86 -10.73 6.98 10.72
N MET A 87 -10.98 5.68 10.80
CA MET A 87 -11.47 5.01 12.00
C MET A 87 -10.37 4.08 12.53
N LEU A 88 -10.04 4.22 13.81
CA LEU A 88 -9.05 3.40 14.51
C LEU A 88 -9.59 1.98 14.77
N PRO A 89 -8.74 0.98 15.04
CA PRO A 89 -9.18 -0.40 15.27
C PRO A 89 -10.15 -0.59 16.43
N ASP A 90 -10.20 0.36 17.37
CA ASP A 90 -11.15 0.37 18.49
C ASP A 90 -12.50 1.03 18.15
N GLY A 91 -12.68 1.46 16.90
CA GLY A 91 -13.88 2.13 16.39
C GLY A 91 -13.92 3.64 16.66
N THR A 92 -12.93 4.21 17.33
CA THR A 92 -12.86 5.66 17.52
C THR A 92 -12.41 6.37 16.25
N ILE A 93 -12.84 7.61 16.05
CA ILE A 93 -12.43 8.43 14.90
C ILE A 93 -11.02 8.93 15.14
N ASN A 94 -10.19 8.94 14.09
CA ASN A 94 -8.85 9.51 14.15
C ASN A 94 -8.90 10.94 14.70
N PRO A 95 -8.09 11.27 15.74
CA PRO A 95 -8.17 12.57 16.42
C PRO A 95 -7.58 13.72 15.59
N GLY A 96 -7.03 13.45 14.40
CA GLY A 96 -6.54 14.49 13.50
C GLY A 96 -7.63 15.50 13.14
N GLU A 97 -7.25 16.77 13.05
CA GLU A 97 -8.17 17.87 12.71
C GLU A 97 -8.81 17.72 11.32
N MET A 98 -8.22 16.88 10.46
CA MET A 98 -8.68 16.56 9.12
C MET A 98 -8.82 15.03 8.97
N THR A 99 -10.09 14.59 8.97
CA THR A 99 -10.51 13.19 8.81
C THR A 99 -11.81 13.14 7.99
N SER A 100 -11.72 12.71 6.73
CA SER A 100 -12.87 12.42 5.85
C SER A 100 -13.09 10.91 5.63
N PHE A 101 -14.36 10.55 5.46
CA PHE A 101 -14.85 9.21 5.10
C PHE A 101 -15.42 9.19 3.68
#